data_AF-A0A517ZHQ6-F1
#
_entry.id   AF-A0A517ZHQ6-F1
#
_cell.length_a   1.000
_cell.length_b   1.000
_cell.length_c   1.000
_cell.angle_alpha   90.00
_cell.angle_beta   90.00
_cell.angle_gamma   90.00
#
_symmetry.space_group_name_H-M   'P 1'
#
loop_
_entity.id
_entity.type
_entity.pdbx_description
1 polymer ?
#
loop_
_entity_poly.entity_id
_entity_poly.type
_entity_poly.pdbx_seq_one_letter_code
_entity_poly.pdbx_strand_id
1 'polypeptide(L)'
;MRLIVRVVVVVMCTWGIISQAMAAPPRAILTGPTGGVPGDILVLDASESAADFYAWSVTPQLPGGRPTILVLEEGRKCLVASVPGVYHVFLACSTAEGIDQAQWTLTIGDEPNPTPVPPAPNPPTPTPPAPAPDTVPDGVFRIAKLAFDLAQLVDSANRVGQAHALADAADAVAASIAAGTLKKPQEILRAILAANNAALGTAMLAWTPWGTSIGLKLQELYKAGRLAQTGDWAVCLREIAIGLRAVK
;
A
#
# COMPACT_ATOMS: atom_id res chain seq x y z
N MET A 1 4.71 -54.07 -65.97
CA MET A 1 5.27 -54.48 -64.67
C MET A 1 6.40 -53.53 -64.30
N ARG A 2 6.13 -52.65 -63.32
CA ARG A 2 7.03 -51.89 -62.43
C ARG A 2 6.42 -50.51 -62.14
N LEU A 3 5.70 -50.49 -61.03
CA LEU A 3 5.15 -49.32 -60.35
C LEU A 3 6.27 -48.31 -60.03
N ILE A 4 5.99 -47.04 -60.32
CA ILE A 4 6.72 -45.89 -59.79
C ILE A 4 6.13 -45.62 -58.40
N VAL A 5 6.88 -45.93 -57.34
CA VAL A 5 6.53 -45.55 -55.96
C VAL A 5 7.20 -44.21 -55.68
N ARG A 6 6.42 -43.12 -55.72
CA ARG A 6 6.82 -41.83 -55.15
C ARG A 6 6.53 -41.87 -53.65
N VAL A 7 7.58 -41.90 -52.84
CA VAL A 7 7.49 -41.76 -51.38
C VAL A 7 7.17 -40.30 -51.07
N VAL A 8 5.92 -40.03 -50.71
CA VAL A 8 5.50 -38.76 -50.12
C VAL A 8 5.83 -38.87 -48.63
N VAL A 9 6.89 -38.19 -48.20
CA VAL A 9 7.18 -37.99 -46.78
C VAL A 9 6.17 -36.96 -46.26
N VAL A 10 5.11 -37.45 -45.61
CA VAL A 10 4.18 -36.61 -44.85
C VAL A 10 4.89 -36.26 -43.54
N VAL A 11 5.46 -35.06 -43.48
CA VAL A 11 5.88 -34.44 -42.21
C VAL A 11 4.59 -34.06 -41.47
N MET A 12 4.13 -34.94 -40.59
CA MET A 12 3.12 -34.60 -39.60
C MET A 12 3.76 -33.61 -38.61
N CYS A 13 3.55 -32.32 -38.82
CA CYS A 13 3.66 -31.31 -37.77
C CYS A 13 2.55 -31.59 -36.75
N THR A 14 2.84 -32.39 -35.74
CA THR A 14 2.05 -32.41 -34.52
C THR A 14 2.21 -31.04 -33.87
N TRP A 15 1.16 -30.21 -33.97
CA TRP A 15 0.98 -29.07 -33.06
C TRP A 15 0.88 -29.63 -31.65
N GLY A 16 2.01 -29.67 -30.95
CA GLY A 16 2.00 -29.73 -29.50
C GLY A 16 1.30 -28.47 -29.03
N ILE A 17 0.08 -28.62 -28.53
CA ILE A 17 -0.55 -27.62 -27.66
C ILE A 17 0.39 -27.56 -26.45
N ILE A 18 1.32 -26.61 -26.45
CA ILE A 18 1.97 -26.19 -25.22
C ILE A 18 0.84 -25.51 -24.46
N SER A 19 0.21 -26.25 -23.55
CA SER A 19 -0.52 -25.64 -22.46
C SER A 19 0.49 -24.76 -21.74
N GLN A 20 0.49 -23.46 -22.08
CA GLN A 20 1.05 -22.47 -21.18
C GLN A 20 0.14 -22.55 -19.96
N ALA A 21 0.59 -23.28 -18.95
CA ALA A 21 0.10 -23.06 -17.61
C ALA A 21 0.34 -21.57 -17.38
N MET A 22 -0.73 -20.77 -17.43
CA MET A 22 -0.64 -19.36 -17.08
C MET A 22 -0.07 -19.34 -15.68
N ALA A 23 1.19 -18.91 -15.56
CA ALA A 23 1.82 -18.80 -14.26
C ALA A 23 0.96 -17.83 -13.45
N ALA A 24 0.67 -18.18 -12.20
CA ALA A 24 -0.09 -17.27 -11.35
C ALA A 24 0.69 -15.96 -11.21
N PRO A 25 0.01 -14.79 -11.16
CA PRO A 25 0.69 -13.53 -10.88
C PRO A 25 1.45 -13.65 -9.56
N PRO A 26 2.62 -12.98 -9.44
CA PRO A 26 3.41 -13.07 -8.23
C PRO A 26 2.60 -12.57 -7.03
N ARG A 27 2.80 -13.21 -5.88
CA ARG A 27 2.19 -12.80 -4.62
C ARG A 27 3.24 -12.77 -3.52
N ALA A 28 3.56 -11.59 -3.03
CA ALA A 28 4.47 -11.40 -1.92
C ALA A 28 3.72 -11.58 -0.59
N ILE A 29 4.16 -12.55 0.22
CA ILE A 29 3.65 -12.79 1.57
C ILE A 29 4.85 -12.75 2.50
N LEU A 30 4.79 -11.89 3.52
CA LEU A 30 5.76 -11.86 4.60
C LEU A 30 5.12 -12.28 5.91
N THR A 31 5.87 -13.07 6.67
CA THR A 31 5.54 -13.45 8.05
C THR A 31 6.80 -13.34 8.91
N GLY A 32 6.64 -13.17 10.22
CA GLY A 32 7.76 -13.11 11.15
C GLY A 32 7.46 -12.27 12.38
N PRO A 33 8.46 -12.02 13.24
CA PRO A 33 8.31 -11.14 14.39
C PRO A 33 8.09 -9.69 13.93
N THR A 34 7.31 -8.91 14.67
CA THR A 34 7.13 -7.45 14.48
C THR A 34 8.07 -6.62 15.36
N GLY A 35 8.82 -7.30 16.23
CA GLY A 35 9.80 -6.70 17.12
C GLY A 35 10.56 -7.74 17.92
N GLY A 36 11.54 -7.27 18.68
CA GLY A 36 12.38 -8.12 19.53
C GLY A 36 13.32 -7.29 20.41
N VAL A 37 14.03 -7.97 21.29
CA VAL A 37 15.06 -7.33 22.11
C VAL A 37 16.41 -7.37 21.41
N PRO A 38 17.31 -6.41 21.69
CA PRO A 38 18.66 -6.46 21.15
C PRO A 38 19.36 -7.77 21.48
N GLY A 39 19.92 -8.45 20.47
CA GLY A 39 20.51 -9.79 20.60
C GLY A 39 19.62 -10.94 20.15
N ASP A 40 18.33 -10.71 19.88
CA ASP A 40 17.45 -11.73 19.31
C ASP A 40 17.82 -12.09 17.86
N ILE A 41 17.44 -13.28 17.42
CA ILE A 41 17.52 -13.68 16.00
C ILE A 41 16.14 -13.44 15.40
N LEU A 42 16.00 -12.35 14.62
CA LEU A 42 14.75 -12.00 13.96
C LEU A 42 14.77 -12.54 12.54
N VAL A 43 13.90 -13.52 12.25
CA VAL A 43 13.78 -14.13 10.92
C VAL A 43 12.42 -13.80 10.33
N LEU A 44 12.43 -13.17 9.17
CA LEU A 44 11.27 -12.98 8.32
C LEU A 44 11.21 -14.10 7.28
N ASP A 45 10.00 -14.60 7.03
CA ASP A 45 9.73 -15.74 6.17
C ASP A 45 8.76 -15.34 5.07
N ALA A 46 9.18 -15.58 3.83
CA ALA A 46 8.45 -15.35 2.61
C ALA A 46 8.12 -16.65 1.86
N SER A 47 8.24 -17.81 2.52
CA SER A 47 8.02 -19.12 1.89
C SER A 47 6.61 -19.34 1.36
N GLU A 48 5.63 -18.60 1.89
CA GLU A 48 4.24 -18.61 1.40
C GLU A 48 4.03 -17.74 0.15
N SER A 49 5.05 -16.99 -0.27
CA SER A 49 4.98 -16.18 -1.50
C SER A 49 4.94 -17.07 -2.74
N ALA A 50 4.16 -16.64 -3.73
CA ALA A 50 4.16 -17.23 -5.06
C ALA A 50 5.12 -16.42 -5.94
N ALA A 51 6.40 -16.82 -6.02
CA ALA A 51 7.41 -16.12 -6.81
C ALA A 51 8.61 -17.01 -7.21
N ASP A 52 9.26 -16.66 -8.32
CA ASP A 52 10.47 -17.32 -8.82
C ASP A 52 11.75 -16.65 -8.27
N PHE A 53 11.70 -15.33 -8.05
CA PHE A 53 12.82 -14.55 -7.51
C PHE A 53 12.38 -13.66 -6.35
N TYR A 54 13.32 -13.42 -5.44
CA TYR A 54 13.14 -12.66 -4.21
C TYR A 54 14.26 -11.63 -4.07
N ALA A 55 13.92 -10.39 -3.79
CA ALA A 55 14.85 -9.32 -3.50
C ALA A 55 14.47 -8.63 -2.19
N TRP A 56 15.43 -8.52 -1.28
CA TRP A 56 15.22 -7.96 0.05
C TRP A 56 15.95 -6.63 0.20
N SER A 57 15.32 -5.68 0.87
CA SER A 57 15.98 -4.46 1.33
C SER A 57 15.47 -4.05 2.71
N VAL A 58 16.27 -3.28 3.43
CA VAL A 58 15.99 -2.85 4.79
C VAL A 58 16.44 -1.40 4.97
N THR A 59 15.62 -0.61 5.64
CA THR A 59 15.90 0.80 5.94
C THR A 59 15.58 1.06 7.42
N PRO A 60 16.46 1.76 8.18
CA PRO A 60 17.77 2.26 7.80
C PRO A 60 18.83 1.14 7.72
N GLN A 61 19.91 1.39 6.96
CA GLN A 61 21.12 0.58 7.07
C GLN A 61 21.84 0.86 8.38
N LEU A 62 22.65 -0.10 8.85
CA LEU A 62 23.46 0.12 10.04
C LEU A 62 24.55 1.18 9.78
N PRO A 63 25.03 1.87 10.83
CA PRO A 63 26.14 2.82 10.71
C PRO A 63 27.33 2.19 9.98
N GLY A 64 27.86 2.92 9.00
CA GLY A 64 28.94 2.47 8.12
C GLY A 64 28.47 1.73 6.85
N GLY A 65 27.18 1.80 6.49
CA GLY A 65 26.66 1.16 5.27
C GLY A 65 26.62 -0.37 5.35
N ARG A 66 26.59 -0.91 6.57
CA ARG A 66 26.57 -2.37 6.78
C ARG A 66 25.17 -2.91 6.50
N PRO A 67 25.04 -4.02 5.76
CA PRO A 67 23.75 -4.62 5.51
C PRO A 67 23.12 -5.04 6.84
N THR A 68 21.86 -4.66 7.04
CA THR A 68 21.08 -5.00 8.25
C THR A 68 20.34 -6.33 8.08
N ILE A 69 20.47 -6.95 6.91
CA ILE A 69 19.82 -8.20 6.55
C ILE A 69 20.82 -9.23 6.04
N LEU A 70 20.48 -10.50 6.26
CA LEU A 70 21.10 -11.65 5.64
C LEU A 70 20.00 -12.49 4.99
N VAL A 71 20.10 -12.70 3.68
CA VAL A 71 19.15 -13.50 2.92
C VAL A 71 19.55 -14.98 3.03
N LEU A 72 18.57 -15.83 3.33
CA LEU A 72 18.72 -17.25 3.59
C LEU A 72 17.76 -18.05 2.68
N GLU A 73 17.99 -19.36 2.58
CA GLU A 73 17.08 -20.31 1.90
C GLU A 73 16.62 -19.82 0.51
N GLU A 74 17.59 -19.56 -0.37
CA GLU A 74 17.33 -19.14 -1.77
C GLU A 74 16.49 -17.87 -1.92
N GLY A 75 16.50 -16.98 -0.91
CA GLY A 75 15.71 -15.75 -0.96
C GLY A 75 14.38 -15.83 -0.22
N ARG A 76 13.98 -16.99 0.30
CA ARG A 76 12.70 -17.14 0.98
C ARG A 76 12.73 -16.68 2.43
N LYS A 77 13.89 -16.61 3.06
CA LYS A 77 14.04 -16.12 4.44
C LYS A 77 15.01 -14.96 4.52
N CYS A 78 14.77 -14.08 5.47
CA CYS A 78 15.61 -12.93 5.72
C CYS A 78 15.83 -12.77 7.22
N LEU A 79 17.08 -12.89 7.65
CA LEU A 79 17.49 -12.57 9.00
C LEU A 79 17.74 -11.07 9.10
N VAL A 80 17.16 -10.41 10.08
CA VAL A 80 17.36 -8.98 10.36
C VAL A 80 18.19 -8.81 11.63
N ALA A 81 19.20 -7.94 11.58
CA ALA A 81 20.05 -7.67 12.72
C ALA A 81 19.27 -7.03 13.87
N SER A 82 19.43 -7.57 15.08
CA SER A 82 18.78 -7.11 16.32
C SER A 82 19.50 -5.93 16.97
N VAL A 83 19.66 -4.86 16.20
CA VAL A 83 20.16 -3.57 16.72
C VAL A 83 18.96 -2.71 17.10
N PRO A 84 18.99 -1.95 18.22
CA PRO A 84 17.88 -1.07 18.57
C PRO A 84 17.51 -0.09 17.45
N GLY A 85 16.23 0.00 17.12
CA GLY A 85 15.73 0.88 16.07
C GLY A 85 14.41 0.41 15.47
N VAL A 86 13.85 1.26 14.59
CA VAL A 86 12.72 0.91 13.75
C VAL A 86 13.24 0.64 12.35
N TYR A 87 12.95 -0.56 11.83
CA TYR A 87 13.39 -1.01 10.52
C TYR A 87 12.19 -1.30 9.63
N HIS A 88 12.25 -0.82 8.39
CA HIS A 88 11.32 -1.16 7.33
C HIS A 88 12.02 -2.14 6.38
N VAL A 89 11.54 -3.37 6.37
CA VAL A 89 11.99 -4.42 5.46
C VAL A 89 11.04 -4.44 4.27
N PHE A 90 11.59 -4.45 3.07
CA PHE A 90 10.86 -4.59 1.83
C PHE A 90 11.29 -5.89 1.17
N LEU A 91 10.31 -6.68 0.75
CA LEU A 91 10.48 -7.79 -0.16
C LEU A 91 9.85 -7.42 -1.50
N ALA A 92 10.60 -7.60 -2.57
CA ALA A 92 10.07 -7.69 -3.91
C ALA A 92 10.16 -9.14 -4.39
N CYS A 93 9.05 -9.62 -4.94
CA CYS A 93 8.89 -10.93 -5.52
C CYS A 93 8.61 -10.79 -7.01
N SER A 94 9.21 -11.63 -7.85
CA SER A 94 8.92 -11.59 -9.29
C SER A 94 8.74 -12.98 -9.89
N THR A 95 7.89 -13.05 -10.91
CA THR A 95 7.74 -14.17 -11.84
C THR A 95 7.83 -13.66 -13.27
N ALA A 96 7.69 -14.54 -14.27
CA ALA A 96 7.57 -14.13 -15.67
C ALA A 96 6.38 -13.18 -15.94
N GLU A 97 5.37 -13.16 -15.08
CA GLU A 97 4.13 -12.37 -15.24
C GLU A 97 4.21 -10.96 -14.62
N GLY A 98 5.19 -10.69 -13.75
CA GLY A 98 5.34 -9.38 -13.14
C GLY A 98 6.11 -9.36 -11.83
N ILE A 99 5.90 -8.30 -11.05
CA ILE A 99 6.52 -8.07 -9.74
C ILE A 99 5.42 -7.71 -8.73
N ASP A 100 5.51 -8.28 -7.53
CA ASP A 100 4.70 -7.90 -6.37
C ASP A 100 5.61 -7.56 -5.18
N GLN A 101 5.12 -6.79 -4.21
CA GLN A 101 5.92 -6.29 -3.10
C GLN A 101 5.20 -6.39 -1.77
N ALA A 102 5.95 -6.69 -0.71
CA ALA A 102 5.47 -6.68 0.67
C ALA A 102 6.42 -5.87 1.56
N GLN A 103 5.85 -5.10 2.48
CA GLN A 103 6.59 -4.33 3.46
C GLN A 103 6.32 -4.86 4.87
N TRP A 104 7.36 -4.92 5.69
CA TRP A 104 7.30 -5.34 7.08
C TRP A 104 8.02 -4.32 7.97
N THR A 105 7.45 -4.04 9.14
CA THR A 105 8.06 -3.11 10.09
C THR A 105 8.49 -3.86 11.34
N LEU A 106 9.77 -3.73 11.68
CA LEU A 106 10.39 -4.29 12.87
C LEU A 106 10.72 -3.17 13.86
N THR A 107 10.28 -3.33 15.11
CA THR A 107 10.66 -2.44 16.21
C THR A 107 11.54 -3.19 17.20
N ILE A 108 12.79 -2.76 17.34
CA ILE A 108 13.79 -3.42 18.19
C ILE A 108 14.17 -2.45 19.30
N GLY A 109 13.89 -2.80 20.56
CA GLY A 109 14.09 -1.92 21.71
C GLY A 109 13.76 -2.57 23.04
N ASP A 110 13.95 -1.83 24.13
CA ASP A 110 13.80 -2.33 25.51
C ASP A 110 12.34 -2.33 26.04
N GLU A 111 11.38 -1.85 25.25
CA GLU A 111 9.95 -1.85 25.61
C GLU A 111 9.22 -3.10 25.10
N PRO A 112 8.21 -3.62 25.85
CA PRO A 112 7.48 -4.81 25.44
C PRO A 112 6.77 -4.60 24.10
N ASN A 113 7.08 -5.50 23.17
CA ASN A 113 6.53 -5.66 21.84
C ASN A 113 5.01 -5.38 21.79
N PRO A 114 4.50 -4.48 20.90
CA PRO A 114 3.07 -4.43 20.63
C PRO A 114 2.63 -5.79 20.07
N THR A 115 1.52 -6.32 20.57
CA THR A 115 0.95 -7.61 20.14
C THR A 115 0.67 -7.61 18.63
N PRO A 116 0.72 -8.77 17.96
CA PRO A 116 0.52 -8.88 16.51
C PRO A 116 -0.83 -8.28 16.13
N VAL A 117 -0.84 -7.32 15.20
CA VAL A 117 -2.07 -6.96 14.49
C VAL A 117 -2.34 -8.12 13.52
N PRO A 118 -3.51 -8.79 13.59
CA PRO A 118 -3.88 -9.87 12.66
C PRO A 118 -3.76 -9.39 11.20
N PRO A 119 -3.46 -10.28 10.23
CA PRO A 119 -3.48 -9.91 8.82
C PRO A 119 -4.79 -9.21 8.50
N ALA A 120 -4.70 -8.06 7.84
CA ALA A 120 -5.87 -7.29 7.44
C ALA A 120 -6.85 -8.21 6.70
N PRO A 121 -8.16 -8.16 7.01
CA PRO A 121 -9.16 -8.81 6.19
C PRO A 121 -8.95 -8.38 4.74
N ASN A 122 -9.11 -9.32 3.79
CA ASN A 122 -9.06 -9.02 2.35
C ASN A 122 -9.81 -7.69 2.07
N PRO A 123 -9.24 -6.81 1.22
CA PRO A 123 -9.93 -5.59 0.82
C PRO A 123 -11.35 -5.95 0.37
N PRO A 124 -12.40 -5.28 0.88
CA PRO A 124 -13.69 -5.38 0.22
C PRO A 124 -13.47 -4.96 -1.23
N THR A 125 -14.00 -5.76 -2.16
CA THR A 125 -14.01 -5.46 -3.58
C THR A 125 -14.40 -3.98 -3.76
N PRO A 126 -13.68 -3.20 -4.61
CA PRO A 126 -14.04 -1.81 -4.85
C PRO A 126 -15.52 -1.76 -5.20
N THR A 127 -16.30 -1.02 -4.42
CA THR A 127 -17.64 -0.69 -4.86
C THR A 127 -17.46 0.19 -6.09
N PRO A 128 -18.12 -0.12 -7.23
CA PRO A 128 -17.99 0.68 -8.44
C PRO A 128 -18.16 2.17 -8.13
N PRO A 129 -17.37 3.08 -8.75
CA PRO A 129 -17.49 4.50 -8.48
C PRO A 129 -18.93 4.93 -8.72
N ALA A 130 -19.57 5.50 -7.69
CA ALA A 130 -20.81 6.23 -7.93
C ALA A 130 -20.50 7.35 -8.94
N PRO A 131 -21.37 7.60 -9.93
CA PRO A 131 -21.19 8.68 -10.89
C PRO A 131 -20.90 9.99 -10.14
N ALA A 132 -19.83 10.69 -10.54
CA ALA A 132 -19.48 11.98 -9.96
C ALA A 132 -20.66 12.95 -10.12
N PRO A 133 -21.20 13.54 -9.03
CA PRO A 133 -22.15 14.62 -9.14
C PRO A 133 -21.48 15.85 -9.79
N ASP A 134 -22.16 16.52 -10.72
CA ASP A 134 -21.67 17.74 -11.40
C ASP A 134 -21.46 18.93 -10.44
N THR A 135 -21.86 18.79 -9.17
CA THR A 135 -21.65 19.76 -8.10
C THR A 135 -21.04 19.07 -6.90
N VAL A 136 -19.91 19.59 -6.37
CA VAL A 136 -19.34 19.11 -5.10
C VAL A 136 -20.38 19.39 -3.99
N PRO A 137 -21.02 18.37 -3.40
CA PRO A 137 -21.96 18.59 -2.31
C PRO A 137 -21.22 19.16 -1.10
N ASP A 138 -21.84 20.12 -0.41
CA ASP A 138 -21.25 20.76 0.78
C ASP A 138 -20.94 19.73 1.87
N GLY A 139 -21.78 18.70 2.03
CA GLY A 139 -21.61 17.69 3.08
C GLY A 139 -21.88 18.24 4.48
N VAL A 140 -21.76 17.36 5.48
CA VAL A 140 -21.92 17.66 6.90
C VAL A 140 -20.78 18.56 7.38
N PHE A 141 -19.54 18.32 6.95
CA PHE A 141 -18.36 19.03 7.44
C PHE A 141 -17.97 20.25 6.60
N ARG A 142 -18.58 20.44 5.41
CA ARG A 142 -18.27 21.56 4.51
C ARG A 142 -16.80 21.59 4.10
N ILE A 143 -16.20 20.41 3.99
CA ILE A 143 -14.76 20.26 3.68
C ILE A 143 -14.52 19.81 2.24
N ALA A 144 -15.52 19.24 1.55
CA ALA A 144 -15.38 18.78 0.17
C ALA A 144 -15.00 19.92 -0.79
N LYS A 145 -15.72 21.04 -0.72
CA LYS A 145 -15.41 22.23 -1.52
C LYS A 145 -14.03 22.81 -1.21
N LEU A 146 -13.65 22.86 0.07
CA LEU A 146 -12.32 23.31 0.48
C LEU A 146 -11.21 22.40 -0.09
N ALA A 147 -11.39 21.09 -0.01
CA ALA A 147 -10.46 20.10 -0.55
C ALA A 147 -10.29 20.25 -2.06
N PHE A 148 -11.39 20.47 -2.80
CA PHE A 148 -11.38 20.76 -4.23
C PHE A 148 -10.67 22.08 -4.56
N ASP A 149 -11.11 23.19 -3.96
CA ASP A 149 -10.61 24.54 -4.28
C ASP A 149 -9.10 24.63 -4.01
N LEU A 150 -8.61 24.04 -2.92
CA LEU A 150 -7.18 24.00 -2.61
C LEU A 150 -6.41 23.06 -3.54
N ALA A 151 -7.00 21.93 -3.93
CA ALA A 151 -6.33 20.98 -4.80
C ALA A 151 -6.07 21.62 -6.17
N GLN A 152 -6.99 22.45 -6.69
CA GLN A 152 -6.81 23.21 -7.92
C GLN A 152 -5.59 24.13 -7.92
N LEU A 153 -5.12 24.57 -6.74
CA LEU A 153 -3.94 25.43 -6.59
C LEU A 153 -2.63 24.65 -6.61
N VAL A 154 -2.66 23.31 -6.59
CA VAL A 154 -1.45 22.49 -6.62
C VAL A 154 -0.82 22.54 -8.00
N ASP A 155 0.42 23.00 -8.05
CA ASP A 155 1.23 23.02 -9.24
C ASP A 155 1.92 21.66 -9.42
N SER A 156 1.26 20.77 -10.17
CA SER A 156 1.82 19.48 -10.58
C SER A 156 1.27 19.05 -11.93
N ALA A 157 2.15 18.53 -12.78
CA ALA A 157 1.79 17.96 -14.09
C ALA A 157 0.83 16.76 -13.98
N ASN A 158 0.83 16.06 -12.83
CA ASN A 158 -0.09 14.95 -12.55
C ASN A 158 -1.04 15.26 -11.38
N ARG A 159 -1.45 16.53 -11.22
CA ARG A 159 -2.35 16.95 -10.13
C ARG A 159 -3.62 16.10 -10.07
N VAL A 160 -4.25 15.84 -11.21
CA VAL A 160 -5.51 15.07 -11.27
C VAL A 160 -5.29 13.65 -10.73
N GLY A 161 -4.31 12.91 -11.27
CA GLY A 161 -3.99 11.57 -10.80
C GLY A 161 -3.61 11.53 -9.31
N GLN A 162 -2.88 12.52 -8.82
CA GLN A 162 -2.52 12.66 -7.41
C GLN A 162 -3.73 12.98 -6.52
N ALA A 163 -4.66 13.82 -6.99
CA ALA A 163 -5.90 14.11 -6.27
C ALA A 163 -6.74 12.85 -6.12
N HIS A 164 -6.88 12.06 -7.19
CA HIS A 164 -7.58 10.77 -7.14
C HIS A 164 -6.89 9.78 -6.18
N ALA A 165 -5.55 9.69 -6.21
CA ALA A 165 -4.81 8.84 -5.28
C ALA A 165 -5.02 9.24 -3.80
N LEU A 166 -5.05 10.54 -3.51
CA LEU A 166 -5.39 11.05 -2.17
C LEU A 166 -6.85 10.77 -1.78
N ALA A 167 -7.77 10.80 -2.74
CA ALA A 167 -9.17 10.46 -2.48
C ALA A 167 -9.32 8.98 -2.09
N ASP A 168 -8.63 8.09 -2.80
CA ASP A 168 -8.64 6.65 -2.51
C ASP A 168 -7.97 6.36 -1.15
N ALA A 169 -6.89 7.07 -0.83
CA ALA A 169 -6.26 7.02 0.49
C ALA A 169 -7.22 7.46 1.61
N ALA A 170 -7.96 8.56 1.42
CA ALA A 170 -8.94 9.04 2.39
C ALA A 170 -10.08 8.05 2.61
N ASP A 171 -10.59 7.41 1.55
CA ASP A 171 -11.61 6.37 1.65
C ASP A 171 -11.10 5.11 2.35
N ALA A 172 -9.86 4.70 2.11
CA ALA A 172 -9.26 3.56 2.80
C ALA A 172 -9.16 3.79 4.33
N VAL A 173 -8.80 5.01 4.74
CA VAL A 173 -8.78 5.36 6.17
C VAL A 173 -10.20 5.44 6.73
N ALA A 174 -11.16 6.00 5.98
CA ALA A 174 -12.56 6.03 6.39
C ALA A 174 -13.15 4.62 6.57
N ALA A 175 -12.82 3.68 5.68
CA ALA A 175 -13.21 2.28 5.78
C ALA A 175 -12.59 1.61 7.02
N SER A 176 -11.32 1.90 7.31
CA SER A 176 -10.63 1.39 8.52
C SER A 176 -11.27 1.89 9.82
N ILE A 177 -11.81 3.11 9.81
CA ILE A 177 -12.60 3.64 10.92
C ILE A 177 -13.95 2.92 11.03
N ALA A 178 -14.66 2.75 9.91
CA ALA A 178 -15.95 2.08 9.88
C ALA A 178 -15.87 0.60 10.32
N ALA A 179 -14.76 -0.06 10.00
CA ALA A 179 -14.43 -1.41 10.48
C ALA A 179 -14.07 -1.46 11.98
N GLY A 180 -13.93 -0.31 12.63
CA GLY A 180 -13.53 -0.21 14.04
C GLY A 180 -12.05 -0.49 14.27
N THR A 181 -11.22 -0.52 13.23
CA THR A 181 -9.77 -0.70 13.35
C THR A 181 -9.09 0.56 13.91
N LEU A 182 -9.54 1.73 13.46
CA LEU A 182 -9.05 3.03 13.94
C LEU A 182 -10.10 3.67 14.84
N LYS A 183 -9.76 3.88 16.12
CA LYS A 183 -10.73 4.36 17.13
C LYS A 183 -10.34 5.71 17.73
N LYS A 184 -9.05 5.98 17.89
CA LYS A 184 -8.57 7.20 18.56
C LYS A 184 -8.23 8.29 17.54
N PRO A 185 -8.52 9.58 17.83
CA PRO A 185 -8.17 10.69 16.95
C PRO A 185 -6.70 10.72 16.52
N GLN A 186 -5.78 10.42 17.43
CA GLN A 186 -4.34 10.39 17.14
C GLN A 186 -3.96 9.25 16.17
N GLU A 187 -4.60 8.09 16.29
CA GLU A 187 -4.40 6.94 15.39
C GLU A 187 -4.93 7.26 13.99
N ILE A 188 -6.09 7.92 13.91
CA ILE A 188 -6.71 8.36 12.67
C ILE A 188 -5.81 9.38 11.96
N LEU A 189 -5.33 10.42 12.66
CA LEU A 189 -4.43 11.42 12.09
C LEU A 189 -3.13 10.80 11.58
N ARG A 190 -2.55 9.85 12.32
CA ARG A 190 -1.35 9.13 11.87
C ARG A 190 -1.64 8.29 10.61
N ALA A 191 -2.80 7.63 10.55
CA ALA A 191 -3.20 6.84 9.39
C ALA A 191 -3.41 7.71 8.14
N ILE A 192 -4.02 8.89 8.28
CA ILE A 192 -4.19 9.86 7.19
C ILE A 192 -2.81 10.29 6.64
N LEU A 193 -1.88 10.66 7.52
CA LEU A 193 -0.53 11.07 7.12
C LEU A 193 0.21 9.95 6.38
N ALA A 194 0.13 8.72 6.91
CA ALA A 194 0.76 7.56 6.29
C ALA A 194 0.15 7.25 4.90
N ALA A 195 -1.17 7.28 4.79
CA ALA A 195 -1.88 7.01 3.54
C ALA A 195 -1.58 8.08 2.47
N ASN A 196 -1.55 9.35 2.85
CA ASN A 196 -1.19 10.44 1.93
C ASN A 196 0.26 10.34 1.46
N ASN A 197 1.19 10.01 2.37
CA ASN A 197 2.59 9.83 2.00
C ASN A 197 2.77 8.64 1.03
N ALA A 198 2.04 7.54 1.24
CA ALA A 198 2.02 6.41 0.33
C ALA A 198 1.43 6.76 -1.04
N ALA A 199 0.35 7.55 -1.06
CA ALA A 199 -0.33 7.95 -2.30
C ALA A 199 0.50 8.92 -3.16
N LEU A 200 1.24 9.85 -2.54
CA LEU A 200 1.95 10.91 -3.25
C LEU A 200 3.44 10.64 -3.46
N GLY A 201 4.09 9.91 -2.55
CA GLY A 201 5.53 9.70 -2.59
C GLY A 201 6.31 11.00 -2.74
N THR A 202 7.10 11.13 -3.81
CA THR A 202 7.90 12.33 -4.08
C THR A 202 7.07 13.59 -4.38
N ALA A 203 5.80 13.43 -4.79
CA ALA A 203 4.89 14.55 -5.02
C ALA A 203 4.41 15.24 -3.74
N MET A 204 4.71 14.68 -2.55
CA MET A 204 4.28 15.22 -1.26
C MET A 204 4.68 16.69 -1.05
N LEU A 205 5.83 17.11 -1.60
CA LEU A 205 6.29 18.49 -1.51
C LEU A 205 5.31 19.48 -2.15
N ALA A 206 4.80 19.18 -3.35
CA ALA A 206 3.85 20.03 -4.06
C ALA A 206 2.48 20.12 -3.35
N TRP A 207 2.12 19.06 -2.62
CA TRP A 207 0.86 18.98 -1.87
C TRP A 207 0.95 19.47 -0.42
N THR A 208 2.13 19.90 0.03
CA THR A 208 2.32 20.37 1.42
C THR A 208 1.35 21.51 1.80
N PRO A 209 1.17 22.57 0.98
CA PRO A 209 0.25 23.66 1.32
C PRO A 209 -1.21 23.20 1.43
N TRP A 210 -1.62 22.26 0.56
CA TRP A 210 -2.94 21.62 0.62
C TRP A 210 -3.10 20.83 1.93
N GLY A 211 -2.13 19.96 2.24
CA GLY A 211 -2.14 19.12 3.43
C GLY A 211 -2.16 19.93 4.74
N THR A 212 -1.39 21.02 4.81
CA THR A 212 -1.42 21.95 5.95
C THR A 212 -2.80 22.58 6.14
N SER A 213 -3.41 23.07 5.06
CA SER A 213 -4.71 23.75 5.11
C SER A 213 -5.84 22.78 5.52
N ILE A 214 -5.83 21.56 4.99
CA ILE A 214 -6.77 20.51 5.38
C ILE A 214 -6.53 20.07 6.83
N GLY A 215 -5.27 19.92 7.25
CA GLY A 215 -4.92 19.60 8.64
C GLY A 215 -5.42 20.65 9.64
N LEU A 216 -5.28 21.94 9.29
CA LEU A 216 -5.83 23.04 10.10
C LEU A 216 -7.37 22.97 10.18
N LYS A 217 -8.05 22.66 9.08
CA LYS A 217 -9.51 22.50 9.09
C LYS A 217 -9.95 21.32 9.95
N LEU A 218 -9.26 20.18 9.86
CA LEU A 218 -9.53 19.02 10.73
C LEU A 218 -9.30 19.38 12.21
N GLN A 219 -8.25 20.14 12.53
CA GLN A 219 -7.99 20.60 13.89
C GLN A 219 -9.10 21.54 14.40
N GLU A 220 -9.59 22.47 13.55
CA GLU A 220 -10.71 23.36 13.86
C GLU A 220 -11.99 22.54 14.16
N LEU A 221 -12.34 21.59 13.29
CA LEU A 221 -13.50 20.71 13.46
C LEU A 221 -13.40 19.86 14.74
N TYR A 222 -12.20 19.34 15.06
CA TYR A 222 -11.96 18.60 16.28
C TYR A 222 -12.13 19.47 17.53
N LYS A 223 -11.51 20.65 17.56
CA LYS A 223 -11.64 21.60 18.69
C LYS A 223 -13.08 22.08 18.89
N ALA A 224 -13.84 22.21 17.80
CA ALA A 224 -15.26 22.54 17.84
C ALA A 224 -16.15 21.36 18.29
N GLY A 225 -15.59 20.20 18.63
CA GLY A 225 -16.33 19.01 19.04
C GLY A 225 -17.10 18.33 17.90
N ARG A 226 -16.89 18.75 16.65
CA ARG A 226 -17.59 18.20 15.48
C ARG A 226 -17.02 16.84 15.03
N LEU A 227 -15.81 16.51 15.48
CA LEU A 227 -15.18 15.19 15.27
C LEU A 227 -15.08 14.40 16.58
N ALA A 228 -16.09 14.53 17.44
CA ALA A 228 -16.10 13.89 18.77
C ALA A 228 -16.34 12.38 18.68
N GLN A 229 -17.17 11.92 17.74
CA GLN A 229 -17.39 10.49 17.52
C GLN A 229 -16.43 9.97 16.46
N THR A 230 -15.96 8.72 16.63
CA THR A 230 -15.07 8.10 15.63
C THR A 230 -15.73 8.04 14.24
N GLY A 231 -17.04 7.82 14.17
CA GLY A 231 -17.79 7.84 12.90
C GLY A 231 -17.77 9.19 12.16
N ASP A 232 -17.65 10.30 12.88
CA ASP A 232 -17.58 11.65 12.30
C ASP A 232 -16.32 11.80 11.42
N TRP A 233 -15.22 11.18 11.84
CA TRP A 233 -13.97 11.17 11.07
C TRP A 233 -14.13 10.44 9.74
N ALA A 234 -14.83 9.31 9.72
CA ALA A 234 -15.07 8.55 8.49
C ALA A 234 -15.94 9.32 7.48
N VAL A 235 -16.92 10.09 7.98
CA VAL A 235 -17.75 10.95 7.12
C VAL A 235 -16.93 12.13 6.60
N CYS A 236 -16.15 12.78 7.47
CA CYS A 236 -15.29 13.90 7.08
C CYS A 236 -14.25 13.50 6.02
N LEU A 237 -13.64 12.30 6.14
CA LEU A 237 -12.69 11.79 5.16
C LEU A 237 -13.33 11.51 3.79
N ARG A 238 -14.54 10.95 3.79
CA ARG A 238 -15.30 10.74 2.55
C ARG A 238 -15.65 12.07 1.86
N GLU A 239 -15.94 13.13 2.62
CA GLU A 239 -16.13 14.46 2.03
C GLU A 239 -14.85 15.01 1.39
N ILE A 240 -13.69 14.83 2.04
CA ILE A 240 -12.40 15.19 1.43
C ILE A 240 -12.19 14.41 0.13
N ALA A 241 -12.48 13.10 0.12
CA ALA A 241 -12.37 12.27 -1.08
C ALA A 241 -13.31 12.74 -2.22
N ILE A 242 -14.54 13.15 -1.90
CA ILE A 242 -15.48 13.74 -2.87
C ILE A 242 -14.90 15.00 -3.51
N GLY A 243 -14.33 15.91 -2.71
CA GLY A 243 -13.71 17.14 -3.21
C GLY A 243 -12.52 16.86 -4.13
N LEU A 244 -11.66 15.91 -3.74
CA LEU A 244 -10.49 15.53 -4.51
C LEU A 244 -10.84 14.86 -5.85
N ARG A 245 -11.89 14.02 -5.90
CA ARG A 245 -12.35 13.39 -7.14
C ARG A 245 -12.99 14.35 -8.13
N ALA A 246 -13.39 15.54 -7.69
CA ALA A 246 -13.93 16.56 -8.56
C ALA A 246 -12.85 17.32 -9.35
N VAL A 247 -11.57 17.14 -9.01
CA VAL A 247 -10.44 17.76 -9.71
C VAL A 247 -10.35 17.21 -11.13
N LYS A 248 -10.18 18.12 -12.11
CA LYS A 248 -10.09 17.84 -13.55
C LYS A 248 -8.88 18.56 -14.15
#